data_AF-A0A9E2KR66-F1
#
_entry.id   AF-A0A9E2KR66-F1
#
_cell.length_a   1.000
_cell.length_b   1.000
_cell.length_c   1.000
_cell.angle_alpha   90.00
_cell.angle_beta   90.00
_cell.angle_gamma   90.00
#
_symmetry.space_group_name_H-M   'P 1'
#
loop_
_entity.id
_entity.type
_entity.pdbx_description
1 polymer ?
#
loop_
_entity_poly.entity_id
_entity_poly.type
_entity_poly.pdbx_seq_one_letter_code
_entity_poly.pdbx_strand_id
1 'polypeptide(L)'
;MKKLLNKIFKSKKKGFTLIEMVIVIAIVVMLLIIIAPNLVRQKENAQRNTDKAFVTTLQTQVELYNDEHKDKKLTNDLSPLKSESNYLTEKQKNELNKYELHNGKVVLKDEKK
;
A
#
# COMPACT_ATOMS: atom_id res chain seq x y z
N MET A 1 -34.16 49.70 -20.67
CA MET A 1 -32.90 48.97 -20.38
C MET A 1 -32.18 49.44 -19.10
N LYS A 2 -32.17 50.73 -18.74
CA LYS A 2 -31.46 51.25 -17.53
C LYS A 2 -31.95 50.70 -16.16
N LYS A 3 -33.18 50.16 -16.07
CA LYS A 3 -33.72 49.56 -14.82
C LYS A 3 -33.09 48.20 -14.46
N LEU A 4 -32.55 47.45 -15.43
CA LEU A 4 -31.93 46.14 -15.20
C LEU A 4 -30.51 46.28 -14.64
N LEU A 5 -29.73 47.23 -15.18
CA LEU A 5 -28.38 47.57 -14.69
C LEU A 5 -28.39 47.98 -13.21
N ASN A 6 -29.37 48.78 -12.79
CA ASN A 6 -29.46 49.25 -11.40
C ASN A 6 -29.86 48.17 -10.38
N LYS A 7 -30.34 47.00 -10.85
CA LYS A 7 -30.71 45.86 -10.00
C LYS A 7 -29.51 44.95 -9.69
N ILE A 8 -28.54 44.88 -10.61
CA ILE A 8 -27.30 44.10 -10.43
C ILE A 8 -26.42 44.75 -9.35
N PHE A 9 -26.22 46.07 -9.41
CA PHE A 9 -25.41 46.81 -8.42
C PHE A 9 -26.08 47.00 -7.05
N LYS A 10 -27.40 46.81 -6.94
CA LYS A 10 -28.14 46.86 -5.65
C LYS A 10 -28.08 45.57 -4.85
N SER A 11 -27.51 44.50 -5.40
CA SER A 11 -27.38 43.22 -4.73
C SER A 11 -26.07 43.18 -3.93
N LYS A 12 -26.03 43.78 -2.73
CA LYS A 12 -24.93 43.52 -1.77
C LYS A 12 -25.04 42.07 -1.29
N LYS A 13 -24.53 41.14 -2.09
CA LYS A 13 -24.31 39.76 -1.66
C LYS A 13 -23.27 39.83 -0.54
N LYS A 14 -23.64 39.45 0.68
CA LYS A 14 -22.67 39.20 1.76
C LYS A 14 -21.89 37.96 1.35
N GLY A 15 -20.79 38.17 0.62
CA GLY A 15 -19.90 37.11 0.18
C GLY A 15 -19.02 36.63 1.33
N PHE A 16 -18.57 35.39 1.21
CA PHE A 16 -17.57 34.76 2.07
C PHE A 16 -16.33 35.64 2.20
N THR A 17 -15.82 35.79 3.42
CA THR A 17 -14.64 36.62 3.67
C THR A 17 -13.37 35.79 3.62
N LEU A 18 -12.23 36.39 3.26
CA LEU A 18 -10.95 35.67 3.27
C LEU A 18 -10.59 35.14 4.67
N ILE A 19 -10.93 35.89 5.72
CA ILE A 19 -10.66 35.49 7.11
C ILE A 19 -11.42 34.19 7.47
N GLU A 20 -12.62 34.02 6.94
CA GLU A 20 -13.43 32.82 7.14
C GLU A 20 -12.77 31.60 6.51
N MET A 21 -12.19 31.74 5.31
CA MET A 21 -11.43 30.66 4.67
C MET A 21 -10.17 30.28 5.44
N VAL A 22 -9.46 31.28 5.99
CA VAL A 22 -8.21 31.07 6.72
C VAL A 22 -8.46 30.26 8.00
N ILE A 23 -9.52 30.59 8.75
CA ILE A 23 -9.88 29.84 9.96
C ILE A 23 -10.27 28.40 9.62
N VAL A 24 -11.03 28.18 8.54
CA VAL A 24 -11.41 26.84 8.09
C VAL A 24 -10.18 26.01 7.73
N ILE A 25 -9.26 26.56 6.93
CA ILE A 25 -8.02 25.86 6.55
C ILE A 25 -7.17 25.57 7.79
N ALA A 26 -7.09 26.51 8.75
CA ALA A 26 -6.34 26.30 9.99
C ALA A 26 -6.87 25.09 10.78
N ILE A 27 -8.19 24.94 10.90
CA ILE A 27 -8.80 23.78 11.57
C ILE A 27 -8.53 22.49 10.79
N VAL A 28 -8.66 22.49 9.46
CA VAL A 28 -8.39 21.30 8.63
C VAL A 28 -6.93 20.85 8.76
N VAL A 29 -5.97 21.77 8.74
CA VAL A 29 -4.55 21.47 8.92
C VAL A 29 -4.28 20.87 10.31
N MET A 30 -4.88 21.42 11.36
CA MET A 30 -4.76 20.88 12.72
C MET A 30 -5.25 19.43 12.80
N LEU A 31 -6.40 19.13 12.18
CA LEU A 31 -6.92 17.76 12.13
C LEU A 31 -5.98 16.83 11.32
N LEU A 32 -5.45 17.31 10.20
CA LEU A 32 -4.52 16.54 9.36
C LEU A 32 -3.24 16.15 10.12
N ILE A 33 -2.71 17.03 10.98
CA ILE A 33 -1.53 16.72 11.80
C ILE A 33 -1.79 15.53 12.73
N ILE A 34 -3.00 15.40 13.28
CA ILE A 34 -3.37 14.29 14.16
C ILE A 34 -3.61 13.00 13.35
N ILE A 35 -4.28 13.12 12.20
CA ILE A 35 -4.71 11.98 11.38
C ILE A 35 -3.54 11.38 10.58
N ALA A 36 -2.69 12.21 9.97
CA ALA A 36 -1.60 11.78 9.09
C ALA A 36 -0.66 10.72 9.70
N PRO A 37 -0.08 10.89 10.91
CA PRO A 37 0.82 9.89 11.47
C PRO A 37 0.09 8.58 11.76
N ASN A 38 -1.21 8.63 12.08
CA ASN A 38 -1.99 7.43 12.30
C ASN A 38 -2.29 6.68 10.99
N LEU A 39 -2.52 7.39 9.89
CA LEU A 39 -2.69 6.79 8.57
C LEU A 39 -1.40 6.12 8.07
N VAL A 40 -0.25 6.77 8.26
CA VAL A 40 1.05 6.20 7.89
C VAL A 40 1.30 4.89 8.64
N ARG A 41 1.12 4.87 9.97
CA ARG A 41 1.25 3.63 10.76
C ARG A 41 0.29 2.54 10.33
N GLN A 42 -0.97 2.87 10.01
CA GLN A 42 -1.94 1.89 9.54
C GLN A 42 -1.53 1.29 8.18
N LYS A 43 -1.04 2.12 7.25
CA LYS A 43 -0.50 1.66 5.97
C LYS A 43 0.68 0.70 6.17
N GLU A 44 1.62 1.06 7.03
CA GLU A 44 2.78 0.20 7.35
C GLU A 44 2.34 -1.12 8.01
N ASN A 45 1.39 -1.07 8.96
CA ASN A 45 0.84 -2.28 9.59
C ASN A 45 0.17 -3.20 8.55
N ALA A 46 -0.62 -2.62 7.64
CA ALA A 46 -1.27 -3.35 6.56
C ALA A 46 -0.26 -3.99 5.60
N GLN A 47 0.82 -3.27 5.28
CA GLN A 47 1.91 -3.81 4.47
C GLN A 47 2.58 -4.99 5.18
N ARG A 48 2.96 -4.84 6.46
CA ARG A 48 3.57 -5.94 7.23
C ARG A 48 2.66 -7.17 7.35
N ASN A 49 1.35 -6.97 7.47
CA ASN A 49 0.40 -8.08 7.50
C ASN A 49 0.29 -8.77 6.14
N THR A 50 0.27 -7.99 5.05
CA THR A 50 0.33 -8.52 3.68
C THR A 50 1.60 -9.34 3.47
N ASP A 51 2.75 -8.83 3.89
CA ASP A 51 4.04 -9.49 3.75
C ASP A 51 4.07 -10.81 4.54
N LYS A 52 3.55 -10.82 5.77
CA LYS A 52 3.41 -12.06 6.58
C LYS A 52 2.53 -13.09 5.90
N ALA A 53 1.38 -12.69 5.38
CA ALA A 53 0.48 -13.60 4.67
C ALA A 53 1.16 -14.17 3.41
N PHE A 54 1.96 -13.34 2.72
CA PHE A 54 2.67 -13.77 1.54
C PHE A 54 3.83 -14.72 1.87
N VAL A 55 4.60 -14.49 2.95
CA VAL A 55 5.59 -15.47 3.44
C VAL A 55 4.95 -16.83 3.68
N THR A 56 3.80 -16.88 4.37
CA THR A 56 3.10 -18.14 4.62
C THR A 56 2.67 -18.80 3.31
N THR A 57 2.13 -18.02 2.37
CA THR A 57 1.71 -18.53 1.06
C THR A 57 2.90 -19.12 0.30
N LEU A 58 4.03 -18.41 0.25
CA LEU A 58 5.25 -18.88 -0.40
C LEU A 58 5.83 -20.12 0.29
N GLN A 59 5.81 -20.17 1.61
CA GLN A 59 6.25 -21.34 2.37
C GLN A 59 5.44 -22.58 1.98
N THR A 60 4.12 -22.44 1.85
CA THR A 60 3.27 -23.53 1.36
C THR A 60 3.64 -23.94 -0.07
N GLN A 61 3.96 -22.99 -0.96
CA GLN A 61 4.40 -23.34 -2.32
C GLN A 61 5.74 -24.06 -2.35
N VAL A 62 6.68 -23.67 -1.48
CA VAL A 62 7.96 -24.37 -1.31
C VAL A 62 7.74 -25.80 -0.83
N GLU A 63 6.85 -25.99 0.14
CA GLU A 63 6.53 -27.31 0.68
C GLU A 63 5.88 -28.21 -0.38
N LEU A 64 4.88 -27.70 -1.10
CA LEU A 64 4.23 -28.41 -2.21
C LEU A 64 5.24 -28.81 -3.29
N TYR A 65 6.12 -27.88 -3.69
CA TYR A 65 7.18 -28.18 -4.65
C TYR A 65 8.09 -29.31 -4.16
N ASN A 66 8.51 -29.27 -2.90
CA ASN A 66 9.40 -30.25 -2.31
C ASN A 66 8.76 -31.63 -2.16
N ASP A 67 7.44 -31.69 -1.99
CA ASP A 67 6.67 -32.93 -1.96
C ASP A 67 6.56 -33.59 -3.33
N GLU A 68 6.37 -32.78 -4.39
CA GLU A 68 6.34 -33.23 -5.77
C GLU A 68 7.74 -33.61 -6.29
N HIS A 69 8.78 -32.88 -5.87
CA HIS A 69 10.17 -33.05 -6.32
C HIS A 69 11.09 -33.56 -5.21
N LYS A 70 10.89 -34.83 -4.82
CA LYS A 70 11.62 -35.49 -3.72
C LYS A 70 13.15 -35.39 -3.82
N ASP A 71 13.69 -35.38 -5.03
CA ASP A 71 15.14 -35.35 -5.31
C ASP A 71 15.72 -33.94 -5.51
N LYS A 72 14.86 -32.90 -5.60
CA LYS A 72 15.25 -31.51 -5.90
C LYS A 72 14.60 -30.52 -4.94
N LYS A 73 14.84 -30.69 -3.64
CA LYS A 73 14.27 -29.79 -2.63
C LYS A 73 14.81 -28.37 -2.76
N LEU A 74 13.92 -27.39 -2.74
CA LEU A 74 14.24 -25.98 -2.59
C LEU A 74 14.76 -25.74 -1.19
N THR A 75 16.02 -25.34 -1.10
CA THR A 75 16.71 -25.06 0.15
C THR A 75 17.10 -23.59 0.25
N ASN A 76 17.64 -23.01 -0.83
CA ASN A 76 18.15 -21.64 -0.84
C ASN A 76 17.72 -20.81 -2.06
N ASP A 77 16.92 -21.37 -2.96
CA ASP A 77 16.52 -20.71 -4.21
C ASP A 77 15.01 -20.83 -4.44
N LEU A 78 14.38 -19.68 -4.73
CA LEU A 78 12.96 -19.57 -5.08
C LEU A 78 12.74 -19.50 -6.60
N SER A 79 13.81 -19.44 -7.40
CA SER A 79 13.74 -19.35 -8.86
C SER A 79 12.92 -20.47 -9.52
N PRO A 80 12.95 -21.73 -9.04
CA PRO A 80 12.11 -22.79 -9.61
C PRO A 80 10.61 -22.52 -9.51
N LEU A 81 10.16 -21.80 -8.47
CA LEU A 81 8.77 -21.39 -8.32
C LEU A 81 8.36 -20.28 -9.30
N LYS A 82 9.32 -19.53 -9.87
CA LYS A 82 9.05 -18.51 -10.89
C LYS A 82 8.86 -19.13 -12.27
N SER A 83 9.65 -20.16 -12.58
CA SER A 83 9.66 -20.81 -13.90
C SER A 83 8.45 -21.71 -14.12
N GLU A 84 7.92 -22.30 -13.05
CA GLU A 84 6.79 -23.21 -13.13
C GLU A 84 5.47 -22.47 -12.89
N SER A 85 4.57 -22.47 -13.88
CA SER A 85 3.33 -21.69 -13.87
C SER A 85 2.30 -22.12 -12.82
N ASN A 86 2.49 -23.27 -12.19
CA ASN A 86 1.48 -23.89 -11.32
C ASN A 86 1.54 -23.41 -9.86
N TYR A 87 2.65 -22.81 -9.42
CA TYR A 87 2.84 -22.45 -8.01
C TYR A 87 2.55 -20.98 -7.70
N LEU A 88 2.86 -20.07 -8.64
CA LEU A 88 2.74 -18.62 -8.41
C LEU A 88 2.00 -17.92 -9.56
N THR A 89 1.10 -17.01 -9.19
CA THR A 89 0.49 -16.08 -10.15
C THR A 89 1.49 -15.01 -10.59
N GLU A 90 1.26 -14.40 -11.76
CA GLU A 90 2.14 -13.33 -12.29
C GLU A 90 2.35 -12.17 -11.31
N LYS A 91 1.33 -11.80 -10.54
CA LYS A 91 1.45 -10.76 -9.50
C LYS A 91 2.42 -11.18 -8.40
N GLN A 92 2.38 -12.44 -7.98
CA GLN A 92 3.23 -12.98 -6.92
C GLN A 92 4.68 -13.14 -7.40
N LYS A 93 4.90 -13.49 -8.67
CA LYS A 93 6.24 -13.56 -9.27
C LYS A 93 6.97 -12.22 -9.22
N ASN A 94 6.26 -11.12 -9.46
CA ASN A 94 6.81 -9.77 -9.41
C ASN A 94 7.23 -9.37 -7.98
N GLU A 95 6.45 -9.78 -6.99
CA GLU A 95 6.72 -9.49 -5.57
C GLU A 95 7.78 -10.42 -4.96
N LEU A 96 8.11 -11.53 -5.63
CA LEU A 96 9.03 -12.56 -5.09
C LEU A 96 10.45 -12.02 -4.84
N ASN A 97 10.86 -10.94 -5.50
CA ASN A 97 12.18 -10.33 -5.32
C ASN A 97 12.42 -9.76 -3.91
N LYS A 98 11.34 -9.55 -3.14
CA LYS A 98 11.40 -9.10 -1.74
C LYS A 98 11.62 -10.25 -0.76
N TYR A 99 11.67 -11.50 -1.23
CA TYR A 99 11.70 -12.69 -0.41
C TYR A 99 12.88 -13.57 -0.79
N GLU A 100 13.44 -14.24 0.21
CA GLU A 100 14.52 -15.19 0.05
C GLU A 100 14.18 -16.48 0.78
N LEU A 101 14.78 -17.58 0.32
CA LEU A 101 14.66 -18.88 0.98
C LEU A 101 15.97 -19.16 1.70
N HIS A 102 15.93 -19.33 3.02
CA HIS A 102 17.09 -19.72 3.81
C HIS A 102 16.79 -21.05 4.50
N ASN A 103 17.55 -22.10 4.17
CA ASN A 103 17.39 -23.43 4.76
C ASN A 103 15.93 -23.96 4.70
N GLY A 104 15.25 -23.75 3.56
CA GLY A 104 13.88 -24.19 3.34
C GLY A 104 12.80 -23.33 4.01
N LYS A 105 13.18 -22.20 4.65
CA LYS A 105 12.24 -21.23 5.21
C LYS A 105 12.22 -19.94 4.41
N VAL A 106 11.03 -19.50 4.02
CA VAL A 106 10.84 -18.22 3.34
C VAL A 106 10.96 -17.09 4.35
N VAL A 107 11.81 -16.12 4.03
CA VAL A 107 12.02 -14.91 4.83
C VAL A 107 11.89 -13.68 3.94
N LEU A 108 11.44 -12.58 4.53
CA LEU A 108 11.59 -11.27 3.89
C LEU A 108 13.08 -10.99 3.75
N LYS A 109 13.51 -10.58 2.56
CA LYS A 109 14.85 -10.06 2.37
C LYS A 109 14.96 -8.84 3.26
N ASP A 110 15.81 -8.90 4.28
CA ASP A 110 16.11 -7.72 5.08
C ASP A 110 16.66 -6.68 4.09
N GLU A 111 15.85 -5.66 3.79
CA GLU A 111 16.35 -4.40 3.25
C GLU A 111 17.28 -3.85 4.33
N LYS A 112 18.55 -4.26 4.29
CA LYS A 112 19.58 -3.71 5.16
C LYS A 112 19.64 -2.20 4.86
N LYS A 113 19.02 -1.44 5.77
CA LYS A 113 19.20 -0.03 6.12
C LYS A 113 19.53 0.94 4.98
#